data_AF-A0A7M1US74-F1
#
_entry.id   AF-A0A7M1US74-F1
#
_cell.length_a   1.000
_cell.length_b   1.000
_cell.length_c   1.000
_cell.angle_alpha   90.00
_cell.angle_beta   90.00
_cell.angle_gamma   90.00
#
_symmetry.space_group_name_H-M   'P 1'
#
loop_
_entity.id
_entity.type
_entity.pdbx_description
1 polymer ?
#
loop_
_entity_poly.entity_id
_entity_poly.type
_entity_poly.pdbx_seq_one_letter_code
_entity_poly.pdbx_strand_id
1 'polypeptide(L)'
;MIVTPSSQADLAGSFSKMREGLLYGIIGSVLAGASLMFLLFGMLASTASSGDGGGASALGVLLASVVGVLIGGVLWLWGFYGKFIPGVEELRKARPEYSTAATLIRIGFIWGLVLVIIGVILTLILIGILLVLIGYILLILGYVGMIILCFNLNSSEGNSLYLVAGILLIIGIFIPILSFIAYILMYVALGDAVRKYSTMQPPPPATPQPSPALPPPV
;
A
#
# COMPACT_ATOMS: atom_id res chain seq x y z
N MET A 1 -3.19 -32.47 4.28
CA MET A 1 -3.55 -31.17 4.88
C MET A 1 -4.89 -30.78 4.32
N ILE A 2 -5.93 -30.72 5.16
CA ILE A 2 -7.27 -30.30 4.73
C ILE A 2 -7.16 -28.79 4.50
N VAL A 3 -7.12 -28.38 3.23
CA VAL A 3 -7.29 -26.98 2.85
C VAL A 3 -8.75 -26.67 3.18
N THR A 4 -9.00 -26.10 4.35
CA THR A 4 -10.31 -25.53 4.65
C THR A 4 -10.59 -24.50 3.56
N PRO A 5 -11.72 -24.59 2.83
CA PRO A 5 -12.07 -23.55 1.88
C PRO A 5 -12.09 -22.24 2.65
N SER A 6 -11.24 -21.30 2.23
CA SER A 6 -11.20 -19.96 2.83
C SER A 6 -12.62 -19.43 2.84
N SER A 7 -13.11 -19.05 4.03
CA SER A 7 -14.47 -18.52 4.08
C SER A 7 -14.49 -17.25 3.24
N GLN A 8 -15.60 -17.00 2.55
CA GLN A 8 -15.70 -15.79 1.71
C GLN A 8 -15.51 -14.51 2.53
N ALA A 9 -15.76 -14.57 3.84
CA ALA A 9 -15.46 -13.53 4.81
C ALA A 9 -13.94 -13.26 4.95
N ASP A 10 -13.09 -14.31 4.91
CA ASP A 10 -11.63 -14.17 4.96
C ASP A 10 -11.07 -13.51 3.69
N LEU A 11 -11.67 -13.81 2.53
CA LEU A 11 -11.34 -13.16 1.25
C LEU A 11 -11.73 -11.68 1.25
N ALA A 12 -12.96 -11.36 1.67
CA ALA A 12 -13.42 -9.97 1.81
C ALA A 12 -12.51 -9.17 2.77
N GLY A 13 -12.12 -9.78 3.90
CA GLY A 13 -11.19 -9.19 4.86
C GLY A 13 -9.80 -8.92 4.27
N SER A 14 -9.27 -9.86 3.49
CA SER A 14 -7.97 -9.73 2.82
C SER A 14 -7.95 -8.57 1.82
N PHE A 15 -8.98 -8.49 0.97
CA PHE A 15 -9.15 -7.38 0.02
C PHE A 15 -9.36 -6.05 0.72
N SER A 16 -10.10 -6.01 1.84
CA SER A 16 -10.29 -4.79 2.63
C SER A 16 -8.96 -4.28 3.20
N LYS A 17 -8.13 -5.16 3.75
CA LYS A 17 -6.80 -4.79 4.27
C LYS A 17 -5.89 -4.24 3.17
N MET A 18 -5.85 -4.90 2.01
CA MET A 18 -5.11 -4.39 0.86
C MET A 18 -5.61 -3.01 0.42
N ARG A 19 -6.92 -2.84 0.33
CA ARG A 19 -7.55 -1.58 -0.06
C ARG A 19 -7.21 -0.46 0.92
N GLU A 20 -7.33 -0.71 2.22
CA GLU A 20 -6.96 0.25 3.25
C GLU A 20 -5.48 0.60 3.19
N GLY A 21 -4.60 -0.39 3.02
CA GLY A 21 -3.16 -0.16 2.88
C GLY A 21 -2.82 0.72 1.68
N LEU A 22 -3.47 0.49 0.53
CA LEU A 22 -3.33 1.34 -0.66
C LEU A 22 -3.87 2.75 -0.42
N LEU A 23 -4.99 2.90 0.29
CA LEU A 23 -5.54 4.23 0.62
C LEU A 23 -4.56 5.05 1.45
N TYR A 24 -3.96 4.47 2.49
CA TYR A 24 -2.92 5.14 3.28
C TYR A 24 -1.68 5.45 2.43
N GLY A 25 -1.30 4.56 1.50
CA GLY A 25 -0.26 4.82 0.51
C GLY A 25 -0.57 6.00 -0.43
N ILE A 26 -1.79 6.07 -0.96
CA ILE A 26 -2.25 7.18 -1.82
C ILE A 26 -2.24 8.49 -1.04
N ILE A 27 -2.82 8.53 0.16
CA ILE A 27 -2.84 9.73 1.00
C ILE A 27 -1.41 10.16 1.37
N GLY A 28 -0.57 9.20 1.77
CA GLY A 28 0.82 9.46 2.12
C GLY A 28 1.63 10.03 0.95
N SER A 29 1.45 9.48 -0.26
CA SER A 29 2.14 9.95 -1.46
C SER A 29 1.65 11.34 -1.92
N VAL A 30 0.35 11.63 -1.83
CA VAL A 30 -0.19 12.97 -2.10
C VAL A 30 0.38 13.98 -1.10
N LEU A 31 0.40 13.65 0.18
CA LEU A 31 0.90 14.55 1.22
C LEU A 31 2.40 14.82 1.05
N ALA A 32 3.20 13.77 0.79
CA ALA A 32 4.62 13.91 0.52
C ALA A 32 4.88 14.71 -0.77
N GLY A 33 4.15 14.41 -1.85
CA GLY A 33 4.26 15.12 -3.13
C GLY A 33 3.87 16.59 -3.03
N ALA A 34 2.76 16.91 -2.37
CA ALA A 34 2.34 18.29 -2.12
C ALA A 34 3.37 19.04 -1.27
N SER A 35 3.90 18.42 -0.21
CA SER A 35 4.94 19.00 0.64
C SER A 35 6.22 19.30 -0.14
N LEU A 36 6.61 18.41 -1.07
CA LEU A 36 7.75 18.64 -1.96
C LEU A 36 7.50 19.81 -2.92
N MET A 37 6.29 19.93 -3.46
CA MET A 37 5.90 21.05 -4.32
C MET A 37 5.90 22.37 -3.54
N PHE A 38 5.39 22.39 -2.31
CA PHE A 38 5.48 23.55 -1.44
C PHE A 38 6.92 23.95 -1.15
N LEU A 39 7.81 22.99 -0.94
CA LEU A 39 9.23 23.25 -0.76
C LEU A 39 9.85 23.87 -2.03
N LEU A 40 9.58 23.29 -3.20
CA LEU A 40 10.11 23.78 -4.48
C LEU A 40 9.62 25.19 -4.81
N PHE A 41 8.30 25.40 -4.82
CA PHE A 41 7.68 26.69 -5.16
C PHE A 41 7.90 27.73 -4.06
N GLY A 42 7.90 27.32 -2.80
CA GLY A 42 8.14 28.22 -1.68
C GLY A 42 9.61 28.66 -1.62
N MET A 43 10.58 27.79 -1.92
CA MET A 43 11.97 28.22 -2.09
C MET A 43 12.13 29.17 -3.27
N LEU A 44 11.51 28.88 -4.41
CA LEU A 44 11.53 29.76 -5.59
C LEU A 44 10.88 31.13 -5.31
N ALA A 45 9.78 31.17 -4.56
CA ALA A 45 9.13 32.41 -4.15
C ALA A 45 9.97 33.20 -3.14
N SER A 46 10.68 32.51 -2.23
CA SER A 46 11.58 33.14 -1.25
C SER A 46 12.81 33.77 -1.90
N THR A 47 13.33 33.19 -2.99
CA THR A 47 14.45 33.77 -3.75
C THR A 47 14.02 34.91 -4.68
N ALA A 48 12.78 34.89 -5.18
CA ALA A 48 12.22 35.97 -5.98
C ALA A 48 11.79 37.20 -5.17
N SER A 49 11.56 37.05 -3.86
CA SER A 49 11.19 38.14 -2.95
C SER A 49 12.44 38.74 -2.30
N SER A 50 13.00 39.78 -2.91
CA SER A 50 14.21 40.52 -2.48
C SER A 50 14.02 41.42 -1.25
N GLY A 51 13.20 41.03 -0.27
CA GLY A 51 12.91 41.81 0.94
C GLY A 51 13.45 41.19 2.23
N ASP A 52 13.72 42.01 3.25
CA ASP A 52 14.22 41.65 4.60
C ASP A 52 13.39 40.57 5.34
N GLY A 53 12.19 40.23 4.86
CA GLY A 53 11.34 39.15 5.39
C GLY A 53 11.51 37.77 4.72
N GLY A 54 12.32 37.65 3.65
CA GLY A 54 12.46 36.43 2.86
C GLY A 54 13.09 35.24 3.60
N GLY A 55 13.94 35.50 4.61
CA GLY A 55 14.56 34.45 5.42
C GLY A 55 13.60 33.76 6.40
N ALA A 56 12.68 34.52 7.00
CA ALA A 56 11.69 33.97 7.93
C ALA A 56 10.62 33.14 7.21
N SER A 57 10.22 33.55 6.00
CA SER A 57 9.29 32.78 5.17
C SER A 57 9.93 31.50 4.62
N ALA A 58 11.21 31.54 4.24
CA ALA A 58 11.94 30.34 3.79
C ALA A 58 12.03 29.26 4.87
N LEU A 59 12.37 29.64 6.12
CA LEU A 59 12.44 28.70 7.25
C LEU A 59 11.07 28.11 7.60
N GLY A 60 10.01 28.92 7.55
CA GLY A 60 8.64 28.44 7.78
C GLY A 60 8.19 27.41 6.74
N VAL A 61 8.45 27.67 5.45
CA VAL A 61 8.15 26.72 4.36
C VAL A 61 8.98 25.45 4.51
N LEU A 62 10.27 25.56 4.85
CA LEU A 62 11.14 24.39 5.05
C LEU A 62 10.60 23.49 6.17
N LEU A 63 10.31 24.07 7.35
CA LEU A 63 9.78 23.32 8.48
C LEU A 63 8.43 22.65 8.15
N ALA A 64 7.48 23.39 7.59
CA ALA A 64 6.18 22.85 7.22
C ALA A 64 6.30 21.72 6.18
N SER A 65 7.17 21.88 5.19
CA SER A 65 7.40 20.89 4.15
C SER A 65 8.09 19.63 4.70
N VAL A 66 9.09 19.78 5.57
CA VAL A 66 9.77 18.65 6.22
C VAL A 66 8.77 17.85 7.05
N VAL A 67 7.94 18.52 7.86
CA VAL A 67 6.90 17.86 8.65
C VAL A 67 5.91 17.13 7.74
N GLY A 68 5.45 17.76 6.65
CA GLY A 68 4.53 17.14 5.70
C GLY A 68 5.12 15.92 4.98
N VAL A 69 6.39 15.97 4.58
CA VAL A 69 7.10 14.81 3.99
C VAL A 69 7.25 13.68 5.01
N LEU A 70 7.59 13.98 6.27
CA LEU A 70 7.71 12.97 7.32
C LEU A 70 6.37 12.29 7.61
N ILE A 71 5.29 13.07 7.77
CA ILE A 71 3.95 12.51 7.99
C ILE A 71 3.50 11.68 6.78
N GLY A 72 3.68 12.20 5.56
CA GLY A 72 3.35 11.49 4.33
C GLY A 72 4.12 10.18 4.18
N GLY A 73 5.42 10.20 4.46
CA GLY A 73 6.27 9.01 4.46
C GLY A 73 5.86 7.98 5.50
N VAL A 74 5.58 8.39 6.74
CA VAL A 74 5.11 7.49 7.81
C VAL A 74 3.77 6.86 7.45
N LEU A 75 2.82 7.63 6.91
CA LEU A 75 1.53 7.09 6.45
C LEU A 75 1.71 6.09 5.31
N TRP A 76 2.60 6.39 4.36
CA TRP A 76 2.91 5.50 3.25
C TRP A 76 3.50 4.18 3.75
N LEU A 77 4.51 4.24 4.63
CA LEU A 77 5.11 3.04 5.24
C LEU A 77 4.09 2.26 6.06
N TRP A 78 3.32 2.93 6.90
CA TRP A 78 2.33 2.25 7.74
C TRP A 78 1.21 1.61 6.92
N GLY A 79 0.75 2.27 5.86
CA GLY A 79 -0.21 1.70 4.91
C GLY A 79 0.31 0.46 4.22
N PHE A 80 1.53 0.55 3.68
CA PHE A 80 2.11 -0.53 2.90
C PHE A 80 2.51 -1.73 3.78
N TYR A 81 3.24 -1.50 4.87
CA TYR A 81 3.72 -2.57 5.75
C TYR A 81 2.67 -3.04 6.76
N GLY A 82 1.84 -2.14 7.27
CA GLY A 82 0.87 -2.45 8.31
C GLY A 82 -0.40 -3.11 7.79
N LYS A 83 -0.82 -2.83 6.55
CA LYS A 83 -2.09 -3.34 6.01
C LYS A 83 -1.97 -3.99 4.64
N PHE A 84 -1.20 -3.42 3.72
CA PHE A 84 -1.11 -3.96 2.37
C PHE A 84 -0.41 -5.33 2.33
N ILE A 85 0.83 -5.43 2.82
CA ILE A 85 1.59 -6.68 2.89
C ILE A 85 0.83 -7.81 3.62
N PRO A 86 0.27 -7.59 4.83
CA PRO A 86 -0.49 -8.65 5.50
C PRO A 86 -1.78 -9.02 4.76
N GLY A 87 -2.44 -8.07 4.07
CA GLY A 87 -3.60 -8.38 3.23
C GLY A 87 -3.25 -9.32 2.06
N VAL A 88 -2.11 -9.08 1.40
CA VAL A 88 -1.61 -9.97 0.33
C VAL A 88 -1.22 -11.36 0.87
N GLU A 89 -0.67 -11.40 2.08
CA GLU A 89 -0.30 -12.66 2.76
C GLU A 89 -1.52 -13.49 3.17
N GLU A 90 -2.62 -12.85 3.58
CA GLU A 90 -3.89 -13.53 3.84
C GLU A 90 -4.50 -14.07 2.53
N LEU A 91 -4.40 -13.32 1.44
CA LEU A 91 -4.76 -13.79 0.10
C LEU A 91 -3.95 -15.01 -0.35
N ARG A 92 -2.64 -15.05 -0.05
CA ARG A 92 -1.79 -16.23 -0.30
C ARG A 92 -2.29 -17.47 0.45
N LYS A 93 -2.76 -17.31 1.69
CA LYS A 93 -3.31 -18.42 2.49
C LYS A 93 -4.66 -18.87 1.94
N ALA A 94 -5.45 -17.94 1.43
CA ALA A 94 -6.76 -18.21 0.86
C ALA A 94 -6.69 -18.89 -0.52
N ARG A 95 -5.75 -18.49 -1.38
CA ARG A 95 -5.51 -19.08 -2.70
C ARG A 95 -4.02 -19.18 -3.05
N PRO A 96 -3.53 -20.36 -3.47
CA PRO A 96 -2.10 -20.58 -3.77
C PRO A 96 -1.61 -19.77 -4.98
N GLU A 97 -2.50 -19.34 -5.87
CA GLU A 97 -2.20 -18.53 -7.06
C GLU A 97 -1.52 -17.20 -6.72
N TYR A 98 -1.73 -16.66 -5.51
CA TYR A 98 -1.11 -15.40 -5.07
C TYR A 98 0.24 -15.59 -4.38
N SER A 99 0.70 -16.83 -4.19
CA SER A 99 1.91 -17.14 -3.40
C SER A 99 3.20 -16.52 -3.97
N THR A 100 3.38 -16.55 -5.28
CA THR A 100 4.54 -15.95 -5.95
C THR A 100 4.58 -14.45 -5.75
N ALA A 101 3.45 -13.77 -5.99
CA ALA A 101 3.35 -12.32 -5.86
C ALA A 101 3.54 -11.87 -4.40
N ALA A 102 2.89 -12.55 -3.45
CA ALA A 102 3.02 -12.28 -2.02
C ALA A 102 4.46 -12.43 -1.53
N THR A 103 5.14 -13.50 -1.97
CA THR A 103 6.53 -13.77 -1.59
C THR A 103 7.47 -12.72 -2.15
N LEU A 104 7.31 -12.33 -3.42
CA LEU A 104 8.11 -11.27 -4.04
C LEU A 104 7.89 -9.91 -3.36
N ILE A 105 6.64 -9.53 -3.09
CA ILE A 105 6.31 -8.29 -2.38
C ILE A 105 6.95 -8.29 -1.00
N ARG A 106 6.78 -9.38 -0.24
CA ARG A 106 7.29 -9.49 1.13
C ARG A 106 8.81 -9.44 1.15
N ILE A 107 9.48 -10.23 0.31
CA ILE A 107 10.95 -10.27 0.28
C ILE A 107 11.49 -8.96 -0.25
N GLY A 108 10.96 -8.49 -1.38
CA GLY A 108 11.45 -7.28 -2.04
C GLY A 108 11.28 -6.03 -1.21
N PHE A 109 10.09 -5.78 -0.66
CA PHE A 109 9.88 -4.59 0.18
C PHE A 109 10.54 -4.72 1.55
N ILE A 110 10.29 -5.79 2.31
CA ILE A 110 10.84 -5.89 3.69
C ILE A 110 12.36 -5.94 3.67
N TRP A 111 12.96 -6.89 2.95
CA TRP A 111 14.42 -7.00 2.94
C TRP A 111 15.07 -5.85 2.18
N GLY A 112 14.46 -5.40 1.07
CA GLY A 112 14.97 -4.25 0.32
C GLY A 112 15.02 -2.98 1.16
N LEU A 113 13.95 -2.66 1.90
CA LEU A 113 13.92 -1.48 2.76
C LEU A 113 14.89 -1.58 3.94
N VAL A 114 14.98 -2.74 4.59
CA VAL A 114 15.96 -2.98 5.66
C VAL A 114 17.39 -2.82 5.14
N LEU A 115 17.71 -3.40 3.98
CA LEU A 115 19.01 -3.23 3.34
C LEU A 115 19.26 -1.77 2.99
N VAL A 116 18.30 -1.03 2.42
CA VAL A 116 18.49 0.40 2.12
C VAL A 116 18.77 1.20 3.39
N ILE A 117 18.04 0.98 4.49
CA ILE A 117 18.26 1.70 5.75
C ILE A 117 19.67 1.42 6.30
N ILE A 118 20.04 0.14 6.41
CA ILE A 118 21.37 -0.27 6.87
C ILE A 118 22.44 0.29 5.93
N GLY A 119 22.18 0.26 4.62
CA GLY A 119 23.05 0.78 3.58
C GLY A 119 23.30 2.26 3.73
N VAL A 120 22.25 3.07 3.92
CA VAL A 120 22.35 4.52 4.14
C VAL A 120 23.16 4.82 5.41
N ILE A 121 22.93 4.11 6.52
CA ILE A 121 23.73 4.31 7.73
C ILE A 121 25.21 3.98 7.48
N LEU A 122 25.47 2.91 6.71
CA LEU A 122 26.82 2.47 6.34
C LEU A 122 27.43 3.25 5.17
N THR A 123 26.72 4.13 4.47
CA THR A 123 27.26 4.88 3.30
C THR A 123 28.41 5.81 3.66
N LEU A 124 28.59 6.13 4.95
CA LEU A 124 29.82 6.78 5.45
C LEU A 124 31.09 5.95 5.14
N ILE A 125 30.91 4.66 4.88
CA ILE A 125 31.93 3.72 4.42
C ILE A 125 31.58 3.33 2.97
N LEU A 126 32.57 3.19 2.09
CA LEU A 126 32.38 2.83 0.67
C LEU A 126 31.52 1.55 0.47
N ILE A 127 31.52 0.64 1.45
CA ILE A 127 30.71 -0.58 1.49
C ILE A 127 29.20 -0.30 1.49
N GLY A 128 28.75 0.80 2.10
CA GLY A 128 27.33 1.12 2.18
C GLY A 128 26.69 1.36 0.82
N ILE A 129 27.43 1.91 -0.15
CA ILE A 129 26.92 2.16 -1.51
C ILE A 129 26.51 0.86 -2.20
N LEU A 130 27.33 -0.20 -2.09
CA LEU A 130 26.99 -1.52 -2.64
C LEU A 130 25.75 -2.10 -1.96
N LEU A 131 25.60 -1.89 -0.65
CA LEU A 131 24.49 -2.42 0.11
C LEU A 131 23.16 -1.69 -0.22
N VAL A 132 23.22 -0.37 -0.43
CA VAL A 132 22.09 0.41 -0.98
C VAL A 132 21.72 -0.06 -2.38
N LEU A 133 22.70 -0.32 -3.24
CA LEU A 133 22.46 -0.83 -4.60
C LEU A 133 21.71 -2.17 -4.58
N ILE A 134 22.16 -3.12 -3.73
CA ILE A 134 21.48 -4.42 -3.55
C ILE A 134 20.07 -4.20 -3.00
N GLY A 135 19.91 -3.35 -1.97
CA GLY A 135 18.60 -3.03 -1.41
C GLY A 135 17.63 -2.45 -2.45
N TYR A 136 18.13 -1.58 -3.34
CA TYR A 136 17.35 -1.01 -4.43
C TYR A 136 16.89 -2.08 -5.43
N ILE A 137 17.76 -3.04 -5.77
CA ILE A 137 17.39 -4.18 -6.62
C ILE A 137 16.27 -5.01 -5.96
N LEU A 138 16.35 -5.25 -4.65
CA LEU A 138 15.27 -5.92 -3.92
C LEU A 138 13.96 -5.11 -3.93
N LEU A 139 14.01 -3.79 -3.77
CA LEU A 139 12.80 -2.95 -3.87
C LEU A 139 12.14 -3.06 -5.24
N ILE A 140 12.93 -3.14 -6.32
CA ILE A 140 12.40 -3.39 -7.68
C ILE A 140 11.70 -4.76 -7.73
N LEU A 141 12.26 -5.81 -7.13
CA LEU A 141 11.59 -7.12 -7.05
C LEU A 141 10.24 -7.04 -6.32
N GLY A 142 10.14 -6.21 -5.28
CA GLY A 142 8.87 -5.93 -4.60
C GLY A 142 7.84 -5.30 -5.54
N TYR A 143 8.27 -4.33 -6.36
CA TYR A 143 7.45 -3.71 -7.41
C TYR A 143 7.00 -4.70 -8.48
N VAL A 144 7.88 -5.61 -8.92
CA VAL A 144 7.53 -6.70 -9.83
C VAL A 144 6.48 -7.62 -9.21
N GLY A 145 6.59 -7.92 -7.92
CA GLY A 145 5.58 -8.67 -7.17
C GLY A 145 4.20 -8.00 -7.21
N MET A 146 4.13 -6.67 -7.11
CA MET A 146 2.88 -5.91 -7.25
C MET A 146 2.26 -6.05 -8.64
N ILE A 147 3.08 -6.03 -9.68
CA ILE A 147 2.64 -6.20 -11.07
C ILE A 147 2.06 -7.60 -11.28
N ILE A 148 2.75 -8.65 -10.81
CA ILE A 148 2.27 -10.03 -10.89
C ILE A 148 0.96 -10.17 -10.10
N LEU A 149 0.86 -9.55 -8.91
CA LEU A 149 -0.36 -9.56 -8.13
C LEU A 149 -1.54 -8.99 -8.93
N CYS A 150 -1.34 -7.86 -9.62
CA CYS A 150 -2.37 -7.25 -10.47
C CYS A 150 -2.85 -8.19 -11.58
N PHE A 151 -1.93 -8.88 -12.27
CA PHE A 151 -2.32 -9.85 -13.29
C PHE A 151 -3.05 -11.07 -12.72
N ASN A 152 -2.62 -11.59 -11.57
CA ASN A 152 -3.31 -12.71 -10.90
C ASN A 152 -4.69 -12.28 -10.39
N LEU A 153 -4.84 -11.05 -9.89
CA LEU A 153 -6.13 -10.49 -9.49
C LEU A 153 -7.06 -10.31 -10.69
N ASN A 154 -6.56 -9.85 -11.83
CA ASN A 154 -7.34 -9.81 -13.06
C ASN A 154 -7.83 -11.22 -13.47
N SER A 155 -6.95 -12.22 -13.43
CA SER A 155 -7.31 -13.59 -13.81
C SER A 155 -8.35 -14.21 -12.88
N SER A 156 -8.30 -13.91 -11.58
CA SER A 156 -9.23 -14.48 -10.59
C SER A 156 -10.54 -13.69 -10.49
N GLU A 157 -10.49 -12.36 -10.52
CA GLU A 157 -11.67 -11.52 -10.34
C GLU A 157 -12.38 -11.16 -11.65
N GLY A 158 -11.71 -11.30 -12.79
CA GLY A 158 -12.24 -10.93 -14.10
C GLY A 158 -12.39 -9.42 -14.30
N ASN A 159 -11.76 -8.59 -13.46
CA ASN A 159 -11.86 -7.14 -13.54
C ASN A 159 -10.64 -6.55 -14.28
N SER A 160 -10.90 -5.97 -15.45
CA SER A 160 -9.90 -5.36 -16.33
C SER A 160 -9.17 -4.17 -15.68
N LEU A 161 -9.74 -3.54 -14.64
CA LEU A 161 -9.06 -2.49 -13.88
C LEU A 161 -7.75 -2.99 -13.26
N TYR A 162 -7.67 -4.25 -12.84
CA TYR A 162 -6.42 -4.83 -12.32
C TYR A 162 -5.37 -4.99 -13.42
N LEU A 163 -5.79 -5.37 -14.63
CA LEU A 163 -4.88 -5.48 -15.78
C LEU A 163 -4.32 -4.11 -16.17
N VAL A 164 -5.20 -3.10 -16.26
CA VAL A 164 -4.80 -1.72 -16.56
C VAL A 164 -3.87 -1.20 -15.46
N ALA A 165 -4.18 -1.42 -14.17
CA ALA A 165 -3.30 -1.06 -13.07
C ALA A 165 -1.92 -1.75 -13.17
N GLY A 166 -1.87 -3.04 -13.52
CA GLY A 166 -0.63 -3.78 -13.73
C GLY A 166 0.25 -3.18 -14.83
N ILE A 167 -0.36 -2.81 -15.97
CA ILE A 167 0.37 -2.17 -17.08
C ILE A 167 0.85 -0.77 -16.69
N LEU A 168 0.01 0.02 -16.01
CA LEU A 168 0.41 1.35 -15.55
C LEU A 168 1.52 1.28 -14.49
N LEU A 169 1.58 0.22 -13.67
CA LEU A 169 2.71 0.00 -12.75
C LEU A 169 4.02 -0.25 -13.51
N ILE A 170 4.00 -1.01 -14.61
CA ILE A 170 5.19 -1.25 -15.44
C ILE A 170 5.73 0.06 -16.01
N ILE A 171 4.86 0.86 -16.65
CA ILE A 171 5.25 2.15 -17.23
C ILE A 171 5.60 3.14 -16.09
N GLY A 172 4.92 3.00 -14.95
CA GLY A 172 5.07 3.79 -13.75
C GLY A 172 6.45 3.69 -13.08
N ILE A 173 7.23 2.65 -13.40
CA ILE A 173 8.64 2.54 -12.97
C ILE A 173 9.46 3.73 -13.50
N PHE A 174 9.20 4.17 -14.73
CA PHE A 174 9.90 5.29 -15.36
C PHE A 174 9.19 6.62 -15.15
N ILE A 175 7.87 6.58 -14.95
CA ILE A 175 7.00 7.76 -14.87
C ILE A 175 6.20 7.70 -13.55
N PRO A 176 6.65 8.40 -12.50
CA PRO A 176 6.04 8.30 -11.16
C PRO A 176 4.54 8.60 -11.13
N ILE A 177 4.07 9.53 -11.97
CA ILE A 177 2.65 9.89 -12.02
C ILE A 177 1.77 8.75 -12.55
N LEU A 178 2.29 7.89 -13.43
CA LEU A 178 1.56 6.71 -13.89
C LEU A 178 1.47 5.64 -12.81
N SER A 179 2.52 5.48 -11.99
CA SER A 179 2.48 4.58 -10.82
C SER A 179 1.41 5.03 -9.82
N PHE A 180 1.28 6.34 -9.59
CA PHE A 180 0.23 6.90 -8.74
C PHE A 180 -1.18 6.59 -9.25
N ILE A 181 -1.43 6.78 -10.56
CA ILE A 181 -2.72 6.43 -11.19
C ILE A 181 -2.99 4.91 -11.06
N ALA A 182 -1.95 4.07 -11.23
CA ALA A 182 -2.08 2.63 -11.08
C ALA A 182 -2.56 2.23 -9.68
N TYR A 183 -2.03 2.86 -8.63
CA TYR A 183 -2.48 2.62 -7.26
C TYR A 183 -3.94 3.01 -7.04
N ILE A 184 -4.40 4.10 -7.66
CA ILE A 184 -5.81 4.51 -7.60
C ILE A 184 -6.71 3.46 -8.28
N LEU A 185 -6.34 3.00 -9.48
CA LEU A 185 -7.11 1.97 -10.19
C LEU A 185 -7.17 0.67 -9.41
N MET A 186 -6.04 0.25 -8.83
CA MET A 186 -5.98 -0.91 -7.96
C MET A 186 -6.87 -0.75 -6.73
N TYR A 187 -6.88 0.42 -6.09
CA TYR A 187 -7.74 0.73 -4.95
C TYR A 187 -9.24 0.63 -5.30
N VAL A 188 -9.64 1.15 -6.48
CA VAL A 188 -11.03 1.07 -6.96
C VAL A 188 -11.41 -0.39 -7.24
N ALA A 189 -10.58 -1.13 -7.97
CA ALA A 189 -10.81 -2.53 -8.30
C ALA A 189 -10.94 -3.43 -7.04
N LEU A 190 -10.13 -3.15 -6.01
CA LEU A 190 -10.24 -3.80 -4.70
C LEU A 190 -11.57 -3.51 -4.01
N GLY A 191 -12.11 -2.30 -4.17
CA GLY A 191 -13.44 -1.94 -3.67
C GLY A 191 -14.55 -2.82 -4.24
N ASP A 192 -14.48 -3.13 -5.53
CA ASP A 192 -15.44 -4.02 -6.20
C ASP A 192 -15.31 -5.46 -5.68
N ALA A 193 -14.08 -5.94 -5.50
CA ALA A 193 -13.83 -7.27 -4.93
C ALA A 193 -14.37 -7.39 -3.50
N VAL A 194 -14.13 -6.38 -2.64
CA VAL A 194 -14.69 -6.35 -1.28
C VAL A 194 -16.21 -6.43 -1.30
N ARG A 195 -16.87 -5.64 -2.16
CA ARG A 195 -18.34 -5.65 -2.28
C ARG A 195 -18.86 -7.02 -2.70
N LYS A 196 -18.27 -7.60 -3.74
CA LYS A 196 -18.62 -8.92 -4.28
C LYS A 196 -18.57 -9.99 -3.18
N TYR A 197 -17.46 -10.13 -2.47
CA TYR A 197 -17.31 -11.15 -1.44
C TYR A 197 -18.09 -10.86 -0.16
N SER A 198 -18.32 -9.59 0.18
CA SER A 198 -19.16 -9.22 1.33
C SER A 198 -20.64 -9.56 1.10
N THR A 199 -21.12 -9.43 -0.14
CA THR A 199 -22.52 -9.74 -0.50
C THR A 199 -22.81 -11.25 -0.59
N MET A 200 -21.79 -12.07 -0.81
CA MET A 200 -21.93 -13.52 -0.89
C MET A 200 -21.78 -14.21 0.48
N GLN A 201 -21.54 -13.44 1.55
CA GLN A 201 -21.42 -13.95 2.91
C GLN A 201 -22.79 -14.43 3.44
N PRO A 202 -22.93 -15.69 3.90
CA PRO A 202 -24.16 -16.14 4.54
C PRO A 202 -24.40 -15.32 5.83
N PRO A 203 -25.68 -15.05 6.18
CA PRO A 203 -26.00 -14.28 7.38
C PRO A 203 -25.36 -14.93 8.61
N PRO A 204 -24.89 -14.14 9.60
CA PRO A 204 -24.34 -14.68 10.83
C PRO A 204 -25.34 -15.68 11.45
N PRO A 205 -24.86 -16.80 12.03
CA PRO A 205 -25.74 -17.78 12.65
C PRO A 205 -26.64 -17.07 13.64
N ALA A 206 -27.96 -17.13 13.42
CA ALA A 206 -28.94 -16.58 14.32
C ALA A 206 -28.63 -17.11 15.72
N THR A 207 -28.36 -16.20 16.66
CA THR A 207 -28.28 -16.56 18.06
C THR A 207 -29.57 -17.30 18.42
N PRO A 208 -29.52 -18.46 19.08
CA PRO A 208 -30.74 -19.14 19.53
C PRO A 208 -31.55 -18.15 20.36
N GLN A 209 -32.70 -17.73 19.82
CA GLN A 209 -33.65 -16.92 20.54
C GLN A 209 -34.07 -17.74 21.78
N PRO A 210 -33.95 -17.21 23.01
CA PRO A 210 -34.40 -17.95 24.19
C PRO A 210 -35.88 -18.28 24.01
N SER A 211 -36.22 -19.58 23.93
CA SER A 211 -37.59 -20.04 23.82
C SER A 211 -38.43 -19.42 24.94
N PRO A 212 -39.64 -18.89 24.64
CA PRO A 212 -40.55 -18.41 25.68
C PRO A 212 -40.80 -19.53 26.68
N ALA A 213 -40.52 -19.27 27.96
CA ALA A 213 -40.74 -20.22 29.03
C ALA A 213 -42.20 -20.72 29.00
N LEU A 214 -42.38 -22.03 28.82
CA LEU A 214 -43.69 -22.67 28.92
C LEU A 214 -44.25 -22.42 30.34
N PRO A 215 -45.50 -21.94 30.48
CA PRO A 215 -46.11 -21.78 31.79
C PRO A 215 -46.30 -23.16 32.45
N PRO A 216 -46.18 -23.23 33.79
CA PRO A 216 -46.25 -24.49 34.52
C PRO A 216 -47.63 -25.14 34.36
N PRO A 217 -47.71 -26.48 34.27
CA PRO A 217 -48.97 -27.20 34.16
C PRO A 217 -49.79 -27.02 35.45
N VAL A 218 -51.08 -26.70 35.26
CA VAL A 218 -52.11 -26.59 36.31
C VAL A 218 -52.81 -27.93 36.47
#